data_AF-A0A7C5KAP9-F1
#
_entry.id   AF-A0A7C5KAP9-F1
#
_cell.length_a   1.000
_cell.length_b   1.000
_cell.length_c   1.000
_cell.angle_alpha   90.00
_cell.angle_beta   90.00
_cell.angle_gamma   90.00
#
_symmetry.space_group_name_H-M   'P 1'
#
loop_
_entity.id
_entity.type
_entity.pdbx_description
1 polymer ?
#
loop_
_entity_poly.entity_id
_entity_poly.type
_entity_poly.pdbx_seq_one_letter_code
_entity_poly.pdbx_strand_id
1 'polypeptide(L)'
;MNKIRLAVVTALVAAGWVSGAVAQGFGPPQRDDFGEQLGKLFGKNLAFTAVAQMTVANAAGKSLHTMEMDYAMRDGNVRSVMDIGRMKTSDMPAEAVAHMKSLGMDRTIAIGRPAERVTFIVYPGLKAYCVMTAPTGAPLADKPPKIERETLGQETVDGHPCTKQRVIITDDDGKKQEVLVWSAIDLKDFPIQTQMTTGKQTMTMLFQKIKLEAPPAELFHEPKNFQKYGTLQELMMGAMQGMMSQGHPPLPPPEEP
;
A
#
# COMPACT_ATOMS: atom_id res chain seq x y z
N MET A 1 8.06 -27.97 -11.27
CA MET A 1 8.67 -27.60 -9.97
C MET A 1 8.72 -26.07 -9.91
N ASN A 2 7.55 -25.43 -9.72
CA ASN A 2 7.42 -23.97 -9.70
C ASN A 2 7.13 -23.51 -8.27
N LYS A 3 8.08 -22.78 -7.70
CA LYS A 3 8.02 -22.20 -6.35
C LYS A 3 7.15 -20.94 -6.42
N ILE A 4 5.88 -21.04 -6.05
CA ILE A 4 5.03 -19.85 -5.84
C ILE A 4 5.36 -19.35 -4.44
N ARG A 5 6.01 -18.19 -4.37
CA ARG A 5 6.46 -17.58 -3.12
C ARG A 5 5.31 -16.80 -2.50
N LEU A 6 5.06 -17.04 -1.21
CA LEU A 6 4.42 -16.17 -0.23
C LEU A 6 4.15 -14.74 -0.73
N ALA A 7 2.91 -14.46 -1.14
CA ALA A 7 2.37 -13.11 -1.21
C ALA A 7 1.66 -12.80 0.12
N VAL A 8 2.45 -12.52 1.16
CA VAL A 8 1.96 -12.17 2.50
C VAL A 8 2.60 -10.86 2.91
N VAL A 9 1.73 -9.91 3.27
CA VAL A 9 1.98 -8.70 4.04
C VAL A 9 3.17 -7.88 3.55
N THR A 10 2.97 -7.14 2.46
CA THR A 10 3.74 -5.93 2.21
C THR A 10 2.74 -4.82 1.92
N ALA A 11 2.54 -3.93 2.88
CA ALA A 11 1.89 -2.65 2.64
C ALA A 11 2.83 -1.82 1.76
N LEU A 12 2.72 -1.95 0.43
CA LEU A 12 3.38 -1.06 -0.51
C LEU A 12 2.49 -0.91 -1.76
N VAL A 13 1.54 0.02 -1.71
CA VAL A 13 1.55 1.01 -2.80
C VAL A 13 2.75 1.89 -2.49
N ALA A 14 3.96 1.43 -2.80
CA ALA A 14 5.06 2.32 -3.04
C ALA A 14 5.26 2.27 -4.55
N ALA A 15 4.84 3.34 -5.22
CA ALA A 15 5.53 3.73 -6.44
C ALA A 15 7.03 3.62 -6.16
N GLY A 16 7.77 3.01 -7.10
CA GLY A 16 9.19 2.69 -6.94
C GLY A 16 10.07 3.93 -6.76
N TRP A 17 11.32 3.85 -7.20
CA TRP A 17 12.38 4.88 -7.13
C TRP A 17 13.14 4.93 -5.77
N VAL A 18 14.47 4.84 -5.67
CA VAL A 18 15.59 4.32 -6.50
C VAL A 18 16.73 4.05 -5.50
N SER A 19 17.32 2.87 -5.54
CA SER A 19 18.75 2.68 -5.27
C SER A 19 19.22 1.50 -6.12
N GLY A 20 20.35 1.64 -6.82
CA GLY A 20 20.80 0.80 -7.94
C GLY A 20 21.01 -0.71 -7.70
N ALA A 21 20.61 -1.27 -6.56
CA ALA A 21 20.62 -2.71 -6.29
C ALA A 21 19.23 -3.36 -6.32
N VAL A 22 18.15 -2.59 -6.56
CA VAL A 22 16.75 -3.07 -6.54
C VAL A 22 16.20 -3.41 -7.94
N ALA A 23 17.07 -3.58 -8.93
CA ALA A 23 16.69 -3.88 -10.32
C ALA A 23 15.99 -5.24 -10.56
N GLN A 24 15.82 -6.08 -9.53
CA GLN A 24 15.11 -7.37 -9.64
C GLN A 24 13.80 -7.45 -8.83
N GLY A 25 13.39 -6.35 -8.18
CA GLY A 25 12.22 -6.34 -7.28
C GLY A 25 10.94 -5.71 -7.85
N PHE A 26 11.06 -4.87 -8.90
CA PHE A 26 9.92 -4.15 -9.49
C PHE A 26 9.39 -4.89 -10.73
N GLY A 27 8.71 -6.00 -10.46
CA GLY A 27 7.65 -6.48 -11.36
C GLY A 27 6.42 -5.57 -11.29
N PRO A 28 5.38 -5.82 -12.11
CA PRO A 28 4.09 -5.14 -11.98
C PRO A 28 3.61 -5.16 -10.52
N PRO A 29 2.81 -4.17 -10.06
CA PRO A 29 2.35 -4.08 -8.68
C PRO A 29 1.91 -5.46 -8.21
N GLN A 30 2.69 -6.06 -7.31
CA GLN A 30 2.30 -7.35 -6.78
C GLN A 30 1.03 -7.10 -5.99
N ARG A 31 0.01 -7.88 -6.33
CA ARG A 31 -1.37 -7.76 -5.86
C ARG A 31 -1.44 -7.29 -4.40
N ASP A 32 -2.08 -6.14 -4.19
CA ASP A 32 -2.41 -5.65 -2.85
C ASP A 32 -3.44 -6.59 -2.20
N ASP A 33 -2.95 -7.62 -1.50
CA ASP A 33 -3.74 -8.43 -0.56
C ASP A 33 -3.97 -7.69 0.77
N PHE A 34 -3.55 -6.42 0.82
CA PHE A 34 -3.64 -5.53 1.97
C PHE A 34 -5.09 -5.32 2.43
N GLY A 35 -6.05 -5.19 1.51
CA GLY A 35 -7.47 -5.04 1.86
C GLY A 35 -8.04 -6.28 2.59
N GLU A 36 -7.66 -7.48 2.14
CA GLU A 36 -8.12 -8.74 2.74
C GLU A 36 -7.44 -9.00 4.10
N GLN A 37 -6.13 -8.74 4.20
CA GLN A 37 -5.36 -8.91 5.43
C GLN A 37 -5.72 -7.86 6.49
N LEU A 38 -5.95 -6.62 6.08
CA LEU A 38 -6.52 -5.60 6.96
C LEU A 38 -7.92 -6.01 7.43
N GLY A 39 -8.82 -6.46 6.56
CA GLY A 39 -10.15 -6.96 6.99
C GLY A 39 -10.06 -8.09 8.03
N LYS A 40 -9.03 -8.94 7.95
CA LYS A 40 -8.77 -10.01 8.94
C LYS A 40 -8.15 -9.48 10.25
N LEU A 41 -7.42 -8.37 10.21
CA LEU A 41 -6.84 -7.70 11.39
C LEU A 41 -7.84 -6.79 12.11
N PHE A 42 -8.65 -6.05 11.36
CA PHE A 42 -9.68 -5.10 11.84
C PHE A 42 -11.02 -5.77 12.19
N GLY A 43 -11.24 -7.03 11.77
CA GLY A 43 -12.50 -7.75 11.97
C GLY A 43 -13.51 -7.52 10.84
N LYS A 44 -14.60 -8.31 10.86
CA LYS A 44 -15.47 -8.50 9.68
C LYS A 44 -16.21 -7.27 9.16
N ASN A 45 -16.32 -6.17 9.90
CA ASN A 45 -17.23 -5.06 9.56
C ASN A 45 -16.67 -3.68 9.94
N LEU A 46 -15.40 -3.39 9.65
CA LEU A 46 -14.87 -2.07 9.95
C LEU A 46 -14.93 -1.14 8.74
N ALA A 47 -15.77 -0.11 8.84
CA ALA A 47 -15.79 1.00 7.91
C ALA A 47 -15.15 2.21 8.58
N PHE A 48 -14.14 2.80 7.95
CA PHE A 48 -13.39 3.90 8.52
C PHE A 48 -12.67 4.75 7.47
N THR A 49 -12.21 5.93 7.90
CA THR A 49 -11.17 6.69 7.23
C THR A 49 -10.02 6.97 8.19
N ALA A 50 -8.79 7.00 7.69
CA ALA A 50 -7.61 7.34 8.49
C ALA A 50 -6.50 7.90 7.60
N VAL A 51 -5.50 8.54 8.21
CA VAL A 51 -4.20 8.80 7.59
C VAL A 51 -3.20 7.84 8.21
N ALA A 52 -2.54 7.02 7.41
CA ALA A 52 -1.47 6.16 7.91
C ALA A 52 -0.11 6.80 7.61
N GLN A 53 0.70 6.95 8.64
CA GLN A 53 2.12 7.23 8.50
C GLN A 53 2.88 5.91 8.49
N MET A 54 3.55 5.62 7.38
CA MET A 54 4.42 4.46 7.27
C MET A 54 5.87 4.91 7.35
N THR A 55 6.64 4.24 8.22
CA THR A 55 8.07 4.46 8.40
C THR A 55 8.81 3.15 8.16
N VAL A 56 9.82 3.20 7.31
CA VAL A 56 10.77 2.10 7.12
C VAL A 56 12.10 2.51 7.73
N ALA A 57 12.61 1.71 8.67
CA ALA A 57 13.90 1.94 9.32
C ALA A 57 14.86 0.78 9.02
N ASN A 58 16.16 1.07 8.99
CA ASN A 58 17.20 0.05 8.90
C ASN A 58 17.45 -0.63 10.26
N ALA A 59 18.37 -1.60 10.31
CA ALA A 59 18.72 -2.33 11.52
C ALA A 59 19.28 -1.45 12.67
N ALA A 60 19.77 -0.25 12.36
CA ALA A 60 20.22 0.73 13.36
C ALA A 60 19.07 1.64 13.85
N GLY A 61 17.84 1.41 13.40
CA GLY A 61 16.67 2.23 13.74
C GLY A 61 16.62 3.57 13.00
N LYS A 62 17.54 3.83 12.06
CA LYS A 62 17.51 5.05 11.25
C LYS A 62 16.40 4.92 10.20
N SER A 63 15.45 5.86 10.23
CA SER A 63 14.42 5.99 9.19
C SER A 63 15.08 6.18 7.83
N LEU A 64 14.74 5.28 6.90
CA LEU A 64 15.11 5.35 5.50
C LEU A 64 14.09 6.21 4.75
N HIS A 65 12.80 5.91 4.95
CA HIS A 65 11.71 6.63 4.30
C HIS A 65 10.50 6.74 5.22
N THR A 66 9.77 7.85 5.06
CA THR A 66 8.46 8.05 5.66
C THR A 66 7.47 8.49 4.58
N MET A 67 6.32 7.83 4.54
CA MET A 67 5.22 8.21 3.65
C MET A 67 3.92 8.33 4.43
N GLU A 68 3.08 9.26 4.00
CA GLU A 68 1.72 9.39 4.49
C GLU A 68 0.75 8.92 3.40
N MET A 69 -0.22 8.10 3.80
CA MET A 69 -1.26 7.58 2.91
C MET A 69 -2.62 7.85 3.52
N ASP A 70 -3.56 8.35 2.70
CA ASP A 70 -4.96 8.46 3.15
C ASP A 70 -5.67 7.14 2.85
N TYR A 71 -6.42 6.61 3.83
CA TYR A 71 -7.16 5.36 3.74
C TYR A 71 -8.65 5.58 3.93
N ALA A 72 -9.44 4.85 3.14
CA ALA A 72 -10.86 4.63 3.38
C ALA A 72 -11.16 3.13 3.23
N MET A 73 -11.95 2.59 4.15
CA MET A 73 -12.41 1.20 4.12
C MET A 73 -13.92 1.16 4.28
N ARG A 74 -14.58 0.31 3.49
CA ARG A 74 -16.02 0.05 3.60
C ARG A 74 -16.34 -1.32 3.01
N ASP A 75 -17.04 -2.15 3.77
CA ASP A 75 -17.54 -3.45 3.30
C ASP A 75 -16.43 -4.32 2.66
N GLY A 76 -15.21 -4.28 3.23
CA GLY A 76 -14.03 -4.97 2.72
C GLY A 76 -13.34 -4.33 1.51
N ASN A 77 -13.95 -3.33 0.89
CA ASN A 77 -13.29 -2.51 -0.12
C ASN A 77 -12.33 -1.53 0.55
N VAL A 78 -11.21 -1.27 -0.12
CA VAL A 78 -10.16 -0.38 0.36
C VAL A 78 -9.84 0.65 -0.70
N ARG A 79 -9.65 1.89 -0.27
CA ARG A 79 -9.08 2.96 -1.07
C ARG A 79 -7.86 3.49 -0.33
N SER A 80 -6.72 3.52 -1.00
CA SER A 80 -5.53 4.20 -0.52
C SER A 80 -5.15 5.31 -1.49
N VAL A 81 -4.69 6.43 -0.95
CA VAL A 81 -4.18 7.56 -1.73
C VAL A 81 -2.74 7.80 -1.31
N MET A 82 -1.84 7.69 -2.28
CA MET A 82 -0.45 8.07 -2.15
C MET A 82 -0.23 9.39 -2.87
N ASP A 83 0.42 10.31 -2.19
CA ASP A 83 0.87 11.59 -2.73
C ASP A 83 2.38 11.68 -2.55
N ILE A 84 3.11 11.58 -3.66
CA ILE A 84 4.58 11.60 -3.68
C ILE A 84 5.10 12.94 -3.15
N GLY A 85 4.35 14.03 -3.32
CA GLY A 85 4.70 15.34 -2.77
C GLY A 85 4.70 15.38 -1.24
N ARG A 86 4.00 14.44 -0.58
CA ARG A 86 4.01 14.28 0.90
C ARG A 86 5.07 13.29 1.38
N MET A 87 5.78 12.62 0.46
CA MET A 87 6.79 11.64 0.83
C MET A 87 8.05 12.34 1.36
N LYS A 88 8.52 11.90 2.53
CA LYS A 88 9.80 12.31 3.09
C LYS A 88 10.79 11.18 2.86
N THR A 89 11.61 11.33 1.84
CA THR A 89 12.69 10.40 1.51
C THR A 89 13.97 11.19 1.30
N SER A 90 15.09 10.68 1.80
CA SER A 90 16.41 11.22 1.47
C SER A 90 16.81 11.00 0.02
N ASP A 91 16.11 10.10 -0.68
CA ASP A 91 16.58 9.51 -1.93
C ASP A 91 15.82 10.02 -3.17
N MET A 92 14.80 10.87 -3.01
CA MET A 92 14.17 11.56 -4.14
C MET A 92 14.56 13.04 -4.17
N PRO A 93 15.31 13.47 -5.21
CA PRO A 93 15.55 14.89 -5.46
C PRO A 93 14.21 15.63 -5.64
N ALA A 94 14.14 16.86 -5.14
CA ALA A 94 12.95 17.71 -5.29
C ALA A 94 12.56 17.90 -6.77
N GLU A 95 13.55 17.92 -7.67
CA GLU A 95 13.34 18.00 -9.10
C GLU A 95 12.60 16.78 -9.66
N ALA A 96 12.91 15.56 -9.20
CA ALA A 96 12.21 14.34 -9.62
C ALA A 96 10.74 14.37 -9.19
N VAL A 97 10.45 14.86 -7.97
CA VAL A 97 9.08 15.04 -7.48
C VAL A 97 8.33 16.08 -8.32
N ALA A 98 8.96 17.22 -8.61
CA ALA A 98 8.38 18.26 -9.46
C ALA A 98 8.11 17.74 -10.88
N HIS A 99 9.01 16.93 -11.42
CA HIS A 99 8.83 16.29 -12.72
C HIS A 99 7.64 15.33 -12.70
N MET A 100 7.54 14.41 -11.74
CA MET A 100 6.39 13.49 -11.62
C MET A 100 5.07 14.26 -11.50
N LYS A 101 5.07 15.37 -10.77
CA LYS A 101 3.91 16.26 -10.65
C LYS A 101 3.55 16.91 -11.99
N SER A 102 4.53 17.39 -12.75
CA SER A 102 4.27 17.94 -14.08
C SER A 102 3.66 16.91 -15.04
N LEU A 103 4.01 15.63 -14.85
CA LEU A 103 3.46 14.51 -15.61
C LEU A 103 2.11 14.00 -15.07
N GLY A 104 1.56 14.58 -13.99
CA GLY A 104 0.32 14.12 -13.38
C GLY A 104 0.42 12.75 -12.70
N MET A 105 1.64 12.33 -12.34
CA MET A 105 1.98 11.05 -11.73
C MET A 105 2.31 11.15 -10.22
N ASP A 106 2.29 12.34 -9.65
CA ASP A 106 2.58 12.60 -8.24
C ASP A 106 1.52 12.05 -7.29
N ARG A 107 0.30 11.82 -7.78
CA ARG A 107 -0.82 11.31 -6.98
C ARG A 107 -1.36 10.02 -7.58
N THR A 108 -1.34 8.96 -6.78
CA THR A 108 -1.83 7.63 -7.15
C THR A 108 -2.92 7.21 -6.19
N ILE A 109 -4.02 6.67 -6.74
CA ILE A 109 -5.12 6.12 -5.95
C ILE A 109 -5.25 4.64 -6.29
N ALA A 110 -5.12 3.78 -5.29
CA ALA A 110 -5.43 2.37 -5.43
C ALA A 110 -6.82 2.10 -4.81
N ILE A 111 -7.68 1.44 -5.56
CA ILE A 111 -9.02 1.03 -5.11
C ILE A 111 -9.09 -0.49 -5.23
N GLY A 112 -8.98 -1.19 -4.10
CA GLY A 112 -9.11 -2.63 -4.02
C GLY A 112 -10.55 -3.03 -3.74
N ARG A 113 -11.07 -3.96 -4.55
CA ARG A 113 -12.37 -4.63 -4.35
C ARG A 113 -12.14 -6.14 -4.29
N PRO A 114 -11.75 -6.68 -3.12
CA PRO A 114 -11.33 -8.07 -2.99
C PRO A 114 -12.40 -9.08 -3.41
N ALA A 115 -13.68 -8.81 -3.08
CA ALA A 115 -14.81 -9.66 -3.47
C ALA A 115 -14.95 -9.80 -4.99
N GLU A 116 -14.61 -8.75 -5.74
CA GLU A 116 -14.62 -8.74 -7.20
C GLU A 116 -13.27 -9.18 -7.80
N ARG A 117 -12.23 -9.35 -6.98
CA ARG A 117 -10.84 -9.68 -7.38
C ARG A 117 -10.27 -8.65 -8.36
N VAL A 118 -10.66 -7.38 -8.17
CA VAL A 118 -10.24 -6.24 -8.98
C VAL A 118 -9.55 -5.21 -8.10
N THR A 119 -8.44 -4.66 -8.62
CA THR A 119 -7.83 -3.44 -8.11
C THR A 119 -7.76 -2.41 -9.24
N PHE A 120 -8.19 -1.19 -8.98
CA PHE A 120 -7.98 -0.05 -9.87
C PHE A 120 -6.75 0.73 -9.42
N ILE A 121 -5.86 1.05 -10.35
CA ILE A 121 -4.77 2.01 -10.13
C ILE A 121 -5.06 3.25 -10.96
N VAL A 122 -5.29 4.37 -10.27
CA VAL A 122 -5.82 5.60 -10.85
C VAL A 122 -4.79 6.72 -10.71
N TYR A 123 -4.54 7.42 -11.80
CA TYR A 123 -3.73 8.64 -11.86
C TYR A 123 -4.64 9.83 -12.20
N PRO A 124 -5.07 10.62 -11.20
CA PRO A 124 -5.95 11.76 -11.42
C PRO A 124 -5.38 12.81 -12.38
N GLY A 125 -4.07 13.10 -12.29
CA GLY A 125 -3.41 14.07 -13.15
C GLY A 125 -3.41 13.67 -14.62
N LEU A 126 -3.31 12.37 -14.90
CA LEU A 126 -3.39 11.80 -16.25
C LEU A 126 -4.83 11.60 -16.75
N LYS A 127 -5.84 11.75 -15.87
CA LYS A 127 -7.23 11.31 -16.12
C LYS A 127 -7.28 9.89 -16.70
N ALA A 128 -6.44 9.01 -16.15
CA ALA A 128 -6.27 7.65 -16.62
C ALA A 128 -6.24 6.65 -15.45
N TYR A 129 -6.62 5.41 -15.72
CA TYR A 129 -6.49 4.31 -14.76
C TYR A 129 -6.30 2.99 -15.50
N CYS A 130 -5.71 2.02 -14.80
CA CYS A 130 -5.68 0.64 -15.26
C CYS A 130 -6.42 -0.28 -14.29
N VAL A 131 -6.90 -1.39 -14.83
CA VAL A 131 -7.58 -2.44 -14.04
C VAL A 131 -6.64 -3.62 -13.89
N MET A 132 -6.34 -3.96 -12.65
CA MET A 132 -5.59 -5.16 -12.32
C MET A 132 -6.57 -6.23 -11.85
N THR A 133 -6.72 -7.29 -12.63
CA THR A 133 -7.52 -8.46 -12.27
C THR A 133 -6.60 -9.60 -11.85
N ALA A 134 -7.04 -10.40 -10.89
CA ALA A 134 -6.43 -11.70 -10.66
C ALA A 134 -6.42 -12.52 -11.97
N PRO A 135 -5.35 -13.27 -12.29
CA PRO A 135 -5.40 -14.25 -13.37
C PRO A 135 -6.54 -15.23 -13.14
N THR A 136 -7.33 -15.52 -14.17
CA THR A 136 -8.38 -16.55 -14.13
C THR A 136 -7.74 -17.88 -13.73
N GLY A 137 -8.20 -18.50 -12.64
CA GLY A 137 -7.67 -19.76 -12.12
C GLY A 137 -6.47 -19.65 -11.17
N ALA A 138 -6.01 -18.45 -10.82
CA ALA A 138 -5.12 -18.31 -9.66
C ALA A 138 -5.88 -18.78 -8.40
N PRO A 139 -5.36 -19.77 -7.66
CA PRO A 139 -5.97 -20.19 -6.40
C PRO A 139 -6.16 -18.95 -5.53
N LEU A 140 -7.37 -18.75 -5.02
CA LEU A 140 -7.44 -18.10 -3.71
C LEU A 140 -6.72 -19.06 -2.77
N ALA A 141 -6.05 -18.55 -1.73
CA ALA A 141 -5.55 -19.44 -0.69
C ALA A 141 -6.71 -20.37 -0.30
N ASP A 142 -6.56 -21.67 -0.57
CA ASP A 142 -7.65 -22.65 -0.43
C ASP A 142 -8.09 -22.72 1.04
N LYS A 143 -7.23 -22.24 1.95
CA LYS A 143 -7.50 -22.07 3.36
C LYS A 143 -7.14 -20.66 3.81
N PRO A 144 -7.93 -20.08 4.74
CA PRO A 144 -7.52 -18.86 5.40
C PRO A 144 -6.21 -19.11 6.18
N PRO A 145 -5.26 -18.16 6.18
CA PRO A 145 -4.02 -18.31 6.93
C PRO A 145 -4.33 -18.51 8.41
N LYS A 146 -3.52 -19.33 9.08
CA LYS A 146 -3.63 -19.52 10.54
C LYS A 146 -3.13 -18.24 11.21
N ILE A 147 -3.97 -17.64 12.05
CA ILE A 147 -3.62 -16.43 12.81
C ILE A 147 -3.62 -16.81 14.29
N GLU A 148 -2.46 -16.67 14.93
CA GLU A 148 -2.27 -16.84 16.37
C GLU A 148 -2.01 -15.47 16.99
N ARG A 149 -2.68 -15.15 18.11
CA ARG A 149 -2.54 -13.88 18.81
C ARG A 149 -2.14 -14.12 20.26
N GLU A 150 -1.17 -13.37 20.73
CA GLU A 150 -0.68 -13.39 22.11
C GLU A 150 -0.63 -11.95 22.63
N THR A 151 -1.30 -11.68 23.75
CA THR A 151 -1.23 -10.36 24.40
C THR A 151 0.10 -10.22 25.11
N LEU A 152 0.86 -9.17 24.77
CA LEU A 152 2.16 -8.87 25.35
C LEU A 152 2.08 -7.87 26.51
N GLY A 153 1.00 -7.08 26.59
CA GLY A 153 0.80 -6.09 27.65
C GLY A 153 0.00 -4.89 27.17
N GLN A 154 0.09 -3.79 27.94
CA GLN A 154 -0.52 -2.51 27.60
C GLN A 154 0.57 -1.45 27.40
N GLU A 155 0.39 -0.61 26.39
CA GLU A 155 1.28 0.51 26.05
C GLU A 155 0.44 1.70 25.61
N THR A 156 0.95 2.93 25.74
CA THR A 156 0.28 4.12 25.17
C THR A 156 0.94 4.48 23.83
N VAL A 157 0.14 4.64 22.78
CA VAL A 157 0.62 5.00 21.43
C VAL A 157 -0.22 6.16 20.90
N ASP A 158 0.44 7.25 20.47
CA ASP A 158 -0.20 8.48 19.99
C ASP A 158 -1.32 9.02 20.91
N GLY A 159 -1.13 8.88 22.23
CA GLY A 159 -2.10 9.31 23.26
C GLY A 159 -3.23 8.31 23.54
N HIS A 160 -3.31 7.20 22.80
CA HIS A 160 -4.31 6.16 23.02
C HIS A 160 -3.78 5.04 23.92
N PRO A 161 -4.54 4.59 24.94
CA PRO A 161 -4.23 3.37 25.66
C PRO A 161 -4.44 2.16 24.76
N CYS A 162 -3.41 1.34 24.58
CA CYS A 162 -3.43 0.20 23.67
C CYS A 162 -3.16 -1.13 24.36
N THR A 163 -3.79 -2.18 23.86
CA THR A 163 -3.33 -3.56 24.07
C THR A 163 -2.31 -3.90 22.99
N LYS A 164 -1.10 -4.27 23.40
CA LYS A 164 -0.05 -4.76 22.50
C LYS A 164 -0.16 -6.26 22.34
N GLN A 165 -0.14 -6.72 21.10
CA GLN A 165 -0.26 -8.12 20.74
C GLN A 165 0.85 -8.54 19.79
N ARG A 166 1.38 -9.75 19.99
CA ARG A 166 2.12 -10.50 18.98
C ARG A 166 1.10 -11.26 18.14
N VAL A 167 1.17 -11.08 16.83
CA VAL A 167 0.34 -11.80 15.87
C VAL A 167 1.25 -12.63 14.98
N ILE A 168 1.08 -13.95 14.99
CA ILE A 168 1.78 -14.88 14.10
C ILE A 168 0.82 -15.29 13.00
N ILE A 169 1.16 -14.94 11.77
CA ILE A 169 0.43 -15.31 10.56
C ILE A 169 1.19 -16.47 9.92
N THR A 170 0.54 -17.62 9.76
CA THR A 170 1.10 -18.80 9.07
C THR A 170 0.34 -19.02 7.77
N ASP A 171 1.06 -19.08 6.66
CA ASP A 171 0.49 -19.38 5.34
C ASP A 171 0.24 -20.89 5.15
N ASP A 172 -0.28 -21.26 3.98
CA ASP A 172 -0.57 -22.65 3.60
C ASP A 172 0.71 -23.51 3.48
N ASP A 173 1.87 -22.88 3.25
CA ASP A 173 3.18 -23.53 3.18
C ASP A 173 3.86 -23.66 4.56
N GLY A 174 3.19 -23.20 5.64
CA GLY A 174 3.71 -23.22 7.01
C GLY A 174 4.72 -22.12 7.33
N LYS A 175 4.97 -21.19 6.42
CA LYS A 175 5.83 -20.02 6.65
C LYS A 175 5.14 -19.04 7.58
N LYS A 176 5.86 -18.69 8.65
CA LYS A 176 5.38 -17.78 9.69
C LYS A 176 5.88 -16.36 9.45
N GLN A 177 5.03 -15.37 9.71
CA GLN A 177 5.38 -13.96 9.80
C GLN A 177 4.87 -13.42 11.14
N GLU A 178 5.74 -12.73 11.87
CA GLU A 178 5.39 -12.07 13.12
C GLU A 178 5.10 -10.59 12.86
N VAL A 179 3.98 -10.12 13.41
CA VAL A 179 3.57 -8.72 13.40
C VAL A 179 3.22 -8.32 14.82
N LEU A 180 3.77 -7.21 15.29
CA LEU A 180 3.30 -6.57 16.51
C LEU A 180 2.16 -5.61 16.17
N VAL A 181 1.09 -5.67 16.96
CA VAL A 181 -0.13 -4.87 16.76
C VAL A 181 -0.46 -4.16 18.06
N TRP A 182 -0.74 -2.87 17.99
CA TRP A 182 -1.25 -2.07 19.10
C TRP A 182 -2.68 -1.66 18.78
N SER A 183 -3.62 -2.22 19.54
CA SER A 183 -5.06 -1.93 19.41
C SER A 183 -5.49 -0.94 20.48
N ALA A 184 -5.99 0.22 20.07
CA ALA A 184 -6.46 1.28 20.94
C ALA A 184 -7.79 0.90 21.60
N ILE A 185 -7.78 0.85 22.93
CA ILE A 185 -8.89 0.41 23.78
C ILE A 185 -10.07 1.41 23.67
N ASP A 186 -9.75 2.70 23.62
CA ASP A 186 -10.72 3.80 23.47
C ASP A 186 -11.26 3.94 22.04
N LEU A 187 -10.65 3.25 21.06
CA LEU A 187 -11.10 3.20 19.66
C LEU A 187 -11.68 1.82 19.29
N LYS A 188 -12.36 1.15 20.23
CA LYS A 188 -13.02 -0.16 20.00
C LYS A 188 -12.03 -1.21 19.47
N ASP A 189 -10.85 -1.26 20.08
CA ASP A 189 -9.75 -2.16 19.73
C ASP A 189 -9.20 -1.97 18.30
N PHE A 190 -9.41 -0.80 17.69
CA PHE A 190 -8.84 -0.46 16.40
C PHE A 190 -7.30 -0.55 16.46
N PRO A 191 -6.63 -1.32 15.58
CA PRO A 191 -5.18 -1.37 15.52
C PRO A 191 -4.64 -0.03 14.99
N ILE A 192 -4.16 0.81 15.90
CA ILE A 192 -3.61 2.12 15.58
C ILE A 192 -2.15 2.02 15.16
N GLN A 193 -1.43 0.97 15.53
CA GLN A 193 -0.07 0.75 15.07
C GLN A 193 0.17 -0.72 14.73
N THR A 194 0.94 -0.95 13.68
CA THR A 194 1.52 -2.25 13.37
C THR A 194 3.02 -2.12 13.13
N GLN A 195 3.77 -3.16 13.48
CA GLN A 195 5.21 -3.24 13.24
C GLN A 195 5.58 -4.65 12.78
N MET A 196 6.43 -4.72 11.78
CA MET A 196 7.00 -5.98 11.31
C MET A 196 8.45 -5.79 10.86
N THR A 197 9.22 -6.86 10.92
CA THR A 197 10.62 -6.87 10.49
C THR A 197 10.79 -7.81 9.32
N THR A 198 11.33 -7.28 8.22
CA THR A 198 11.64 -8.04 7.01
C THR A 198 13.13 -7.90 6.73
N GLY A 199 13.88 -8.98 6.91
CA GLY A 199 15.33 -8.96 6.78
C GLY A 199 15.98 -8.02 7.81
N LYS A 200 16.63 -6.95 7.32
CA LYS A 200 17.30 -5.93 8.16
C LYS A 200 16.49 -4.64 8.29
N GLN A 201 15.24 -4.63 7.85
CA GLN A 201 14.39 -3.45 7.88
C GLN A 201 13.18 -3.69 8.78
N THR A 202 12.81 -2.66 9.53
CA THR A 202 11.59 -2.63 10.32
C THR A 202 10.63 -1.64 9.69
N MET A 203 9.43 -2.12 9.38
CA MET A 203 8.33 -1.30 8.89
C MET A 203 7.36 -1.06 10.04
N THR A 204 7.03 0.20 10.28
CA THR A 204 6.01 0.63 11.25
C THR A 204 4.94 1.41 10.51
N MET A 205 3.67 1.08 10.74
CA MET A 205 2.52 1.81 10.24
C MET A 205 1.72 2.32 11.43
N LEU A 206 1.52 3.64 11.49
CA LEU A 206 0.74 4.34 12.52
C LEU A 206 -0.48 5.00 11.87
N PHE A 207 -1.68 4.63 12.28
CA PHE A 207 -2.93 5.26 11.86
C PHE A 207 -3.26 6.45 12.76
N GLN A 208 -3.57 7.57 12.12
CA GLN A 208 -3.93 8.83 12.74
C GLN A 208 -5.20 9.38 12.10
N LYS A 209 -5.81 10.39 12.72
CA LYS A 209 -7.04 11.04 12.22
C LYS A 209 -8.15 10.02 11.90
N ILE A 210 -8.29 9.01 12.75
CA ILE A 210 -9.19 7.88 12.56
C ILE A 210 -10.63 8.34 12.74
N LYS A 211 -11.50 7.97 11.80
CA LYS A 211 -12.95 8.12 11.90
C LYS A 211 -13.60 6.78 11.64
N LEU A 212 -14.25 6.22 12.66
CA LEU A 212 -14.92 4.91 12.60
C LEU A 212 -16.35 5.04 12.07
N GLU A 213 -16.49 5.69 10.93
CA GLU A 213 -17.76 5.90 10.22
C GLU A 213 -17.62 5.38 8.79
N ALA A 214 -18.74 4.94 8.21
CA ALA A 214 -18.73 4.45 6.84
C ALA A 214 -18.47 5.59 5.84
N PRO A 215 -17.38 5.54 5.05
CA PRO A 215 -17.16 6.53 4.00
C PRO A 215 -18.16 6.34 2.84
N PRO A 216 -18.36 7.35 1.97
CA PRO A 216 -19.22 7.24 0.79
C PRO A 216 -18.83 6.05 -0.11
N ALA A 217 -19.82 5.30 -0.59
CA ALA A 217 -19.59 4.10 -1.40
C ALA A 217 -18.93 4.42 -2.75
N GLU A 218 -19.17 5.61 -3.26
CA GLU A 218 -18.65 6.15 -4.52
C GLU A 218 -17.12 6.24 -4.52
N LEU A 219 -16.48 6.32 -3.35
CA LEU A 219 -15.03 6.28 -3.22
C LEU A 219 -14.43 4.95 -3.71
N PHE A 220 -15.23 3.89 -3.82
CA PHE A 220 -14.77 2.56 -4.22
C PHE A 220 -15.20 2.19 -5.64
N HIS A 221 -15.90 3.07 -6.34
CA HIS A 221 -16.33 2.85 -7.72
C HIS A 221 -15.20 3.11 -8.72
N GLU A 222 -15.32 2.52 -9.90
CA GLU A 222 -14.48 2.85 -11.05
C GLU A 222 -14.55 4.36 -11.36
N PRO A 223 -13.41 5.04 -11.62
CA PRO A 223 -13.41 6.45 -11.96
C PRO A 223 -14.23 6.72 -13.23
N LYS A 224 -15.16 7.67 -13.15
CA LYS A 224 -15.94 8.10 -14.32
C LYS A 224 -15.13 9.10 -15.16
N ASN A 225 -15.30 9.04 -16.49
CA ASN A 225 -14.68 9.97 -17.45
C ASN A 225 -13.14 9.92 -17.50
N PHE A 226 -12.55 8.77 -17.18
CA PHE A 226 -11.11 8.54 -17.27
C PHE A 226 -10.80 7.54 -18.40
N GLN A 227 -9.62 7.66 -19.01
CA GLN A 227 -9.14 6.67 -19.96
C GLN A 227 -8.77 5.37 -19.23
N LYS A 228 -9.38 4.26 -19.66
CA LYS A 228 -9.12 2.92 -19.14
C LYS A 228 -7.99 2.24 -19.92
N TYR A 229 -7.08 1.60 -19.20
CA TYR A 229 -6.03 0.74 -19.73
C TYR A 229 -6.13 -0.67 -19.15
N GLY A 230 -5.66 -1.67 -19.90
CA GLY A 230 -5.67 -3.07 -19.48
C GLY A 230 -4.55 -3.38 -18.48
N THR A 231 -3.43 -2.66 -18.55
CA THR A 231 -2.29 -2.84 -17.65
C THR A 231 -1.67 -1.51 -17.24
N LEU A 232 -0.88 -1.54 -16.16
CA LEU A 232 -0.08 -0.38 -15.76
C LEU A 232 0.95 -0.01 -16.84
N GLN A 233 1.53 -1.00 -17.52
CA GLN A 233 2.50 -0.75 -18.58
C GLN A 233 1.86 -0.01 -19.76
N GLU A 234 0.67 -0.43 -20.20
CA GLU A 234 -0.07 0.26 -21.26
C GLU A 234 -0.41 1.70 -20.87
N LEU A 235 -0.84 1.91 -19.61
CA LEU A 235 -1.10 3.26 -19.08
C LEU A 235 0.15 4.12 -19.15
N MET A 236 1.29 3.59 -18.69
CA MET A 236 2.56 4.30 -18.69
C MET A 236 3.04 4.64 -20.11
N MET A 237 2.90 3.71 -21.06
CA MET A 237 3.22 3.96 -22.46
C MET A 237 2.30 5.03 -23.08
N GLY A 238 1.00 4.97 -22.79
CA GLY A 238 0.03 5.97 -23.25
C GLY A 238 0.33 7.36 -22.70
N ALA A 239 0.69 7.44 -21.41
CA ALA A 239 1.12 8.68 -20.77
C ALA A 239 2.38 9.26 -21.46
N MET A 240 3.40 8.42 -21.68
CA MET A 240 4.65 8.85 -22.33
C MET A 240 4.45 9.33 -23.77
N GLN A 241 3.59 8.67 -24.55
CA GLN A 241 3.23 9.13 -25.90
C GLN A 241 2.51 10.49 -25.87
N GLY A 242 1.59 10.68 -24.91
CA GLY A 242 0.94 11.96 -24.66
C GLY A 242 1.97 13.07 -24.42
N MET A 243 2.96 12.82 -23.57
CA MET A 243 4.02 13.78 -23.24
C MET A 243 4.86 14.17 -24.47
N MET A 244 5.27 13.18 -25.27
CA MET A 244 6.06 13.43 -26.49
C MET A 244 5.28 14.26 -27.52
N SER A 245 3.98 14.00 -27.68
CA SER A 245 3.12 14.78 -28.59
C SER A 245 2.89 16.22 -28.12
N GLN A 246 3.02 16.48 -26.81
CA GLN A 246 2.89 17.81 -26.19
C GLN A 246 4.23 18.54 -26.02
N GLY A 247 5.35 17.97 -26.52
CA GLY A 247 6.66 18.61 -26.48
C GLY A 247 7.37 18.58 -25.13
N HIS A 248 6.95 17.72 -24.20
CA HIS A 248 7.72 17.48 -22.98
C HIS A 248 8.92 16.56 -23.30
N PRO A 249 10.17 17.02 -23.10
CA PRO A 249 11.35 16.19 -23.36
C PRO A 249 11.39 14.99 -22.40
N PRO A 250 11.91 13.82 -22.84
CA PRO A 250 12.17 12.71 -21.94
C PRO A 250 13.16 13.12 -20.85
N LEU A 251 13.07 12.49 -19.68
CA LEU A 251 14.03 12.68 -18.60
C LEU A 251 15.46 12.50 -19.14
N PRO A 252 16.40 13.41 -18.81
CA PRO A 252 17.80 13.16 -19.10
C PRO A 252 18.23 11.86 -18.41
N PRO A 253 19.11 11.06 -19.03
CA PRO A 253 19.64 9.87 -18.39
C PRO A 253 20.28 10.24 -17.04
N PRO A 254 20.18 9.39 -16.01
CA PRO A 254 20.93 9.62 -14.78
C PRO A 254 22.41 9.74 -15.14
N GLU A 255 23.06 10.81 -14.67
CA GLU A 255 24.50 10.96 -14.81
C GLU A 255 25.17 9.75 -14.14
N GLU A 256 25.90 8.96 -14.94
CA GLU A 256 26.70 7.85 -14.43
C GLU A 256 27.83 8.41 -13.53
N PRO A 257 28.14 7.74 -12.40
CA PRO A 257 29.25 8.14 -11.54
C PRO A 257 30.64 7.91 -12.17
#